data_AF-A0A377E0D7-F1
#
_entry.id   AF-A0A377E0D7-F1
#
_cell.length_a   1.000
_cell.length_b   1.000
_cell.length_c   1.000
_cell.angle_alpha   90.00
_cell.angle_beta   90.00
_cell.angle_gamma   90.00
#
_symmetry.space_group_name_H-M   'P 1'
#
loop_
_entity.id
_entity.type
_entity.pdbx_description
1 polymer ?
#
loop_
_entity_poly.entity_id
_entity_poly.type
_entity_poly.pdbx_seq_one_letter_code
_entity_poly.pdbx_strand_id
1 'polypeptide(L)'
;MTNRGYGVLVNHPQCVSFEVGSEKVSKVQFSVESEYLEYFVIDGPTPKAVLDRYTRFTGRPALPPAWSFGLWLTTSFTTNYDEATVNSFIDGMAERNLPLHVFHFDCFWMKAFQWCDFEWDPLTFPDPEGMIRRLKAKGLKICVWINPYIGQKSPVFKELQEKGYLLKRPDGSLWQWDKWQPGLAIYDFTNPDACKWYADKLKGLVAMGVDCFKTDFGERIPTDVQWFDGSDPQKMHNHYAYIYNELVWNVLKDTVGEEEAVCLPARPPSVRRNSRYTGVAIVTLTTNQWRKACAVVCLLAFQVLASGATISAALKIPLRRTFTNAGARLVCSPAIAVYTVANLIVCRGPTMMSPVMWCASSRN
;
A
#
# COMPACT_ATOMS: atom_id res chain seq x y z
N MET A 1 6.81 8.84 -17.43
CA MET A 1 7.23 10.18 -17.89
C MET A 1 8.75 10.25 -17.97
N THR A 2 9.31 11.19 -18.72
CA THR A 2 10.77 11.33 -18.90
C THR A 2 11.25 12.74 -18.54
N ASN A 3 12.57 12.91 -18.42
CA ASN A 3 13.20 14.22 -18.26
C ASN A 3 13.13 15.11 -19.53
N ARG A 4 12.60 14.59 -20.64
CA ARG A 4 12.34 15.33 -21.88
C ARG A 4 10.96 16.02 -21.90
N GLY A 5 10.24 15.99 -20.78
CA GLY A 5 9.03 16.79 -20.61
C GLY A 5 7.76 16.19 -21.21
N TYR A 6 7.67 14.86 -21.34
CA TYR A 6 6.45 14.17 -21.75
C TYR A 6 6.18 12.90 -20.93
N GLY A 7 4.92 12.47 -20.93
CA GLY A 7 4.42 11.23 -20.33
C GLY A 7 3.82 10.29 -21.36
N VAL A 8 3.69 9.01 -21.00
CA VAL A 8 2.92 8.03 -21.78
C VAL A 8 2.06 7.23 -20.80
N LEU A 9 0.78 7.09 -21.10
CA LEU A 9 -0.14 6.20 -20.40
C LEU A 9 -0.57 5.10 -21.38
N VAL A 10 -0.35 3.84 -21.03
CA VAL A 10 -0.86 2.68 -21.78
C VAL A 10 -2.23 2.33 -21.19
N ASN A 11 -3.29 2.42 -21.99
CA ASN A 11 -4.67 2.35 -21.49
C ASN A 11 -5.21 0.91 -21.43
N HIS A 12 -4.51 0.07 -20.68
CA HIS A 12 -4.87 -1.32 -20.48
C HIS A 12 -4.84 -1.64 -18.98
N PRO A 13 -6.00 -1.96 -18.35
CA PRO A 13 -6.05 -2.29 -16.92
C PRO A 13 -5.38 -3.63 -16.58
N GLN A 14 -5.34 -4.57 -17.52
CA GLN A 14 -4.65 -5.85 -17.37
C GLN A 14 -3.12 -5.67 -17.24
N CYS A 15 -2.38 -6.77 -17.08
CA CYS A 15 -0.92 -6.73 -17.01
C CYS A 15 -0.33 -6.16 -18.31
N VAL A 16 0.40 -5.04 -18.20
CA VAL A 16 1.23 -4.49 -19.28
C VAL A 16 2.67 -4.76 -18.90
N SER A 17 3.38 -5.51 -19.72
CA SER A 17 4.81 -5.76 -19.50
C SER A 17 5.62 -4.59 -20.03
N PHE A 18 6.42 -3.95 -19.18
CA PHE A 18 7.31 -2.86 -19.57
C PHE A 18 8.76 -3.32 -19.53
N GLU A 19 9.45 -3.17 -20.66
CA GLU A 19 10.90 -3.34 -20.76
C GLU A 19 11.54 -1.95 -20.92
N VAL A 20 11.94 -1.35 -19.80
CA VAL A 20 12.45 0.02 -19.73
C VAL A 20 13.97 0.01 -19.92
N GLY A 21 14.43 -0.01 -21.18
CA GLY A 21 15.85 -0.11 -21.52
C GLY A 21 16.48 -1.46 -21.20
N SER A 22 15.68 -2.49 -20.89
CA SER A 22 16.13 -3.83 -20.51
C SER A 22 16.25 -4.80 -21.69
N GLU A 23 15.41 -4.68 -22.72
CA GLU A 23 15.56 -5.46 -23.97
C GLU A 23 16.24 -4.63 -25.07
N LYS A 24 15.70 -3.44 -25.36
CA LYS A 24 16.31 -2.46 -26.25
C LYS A 24 16.75 -1.26 -25.43
N VAL A 25 18.06 -1.14 -25.20
CA VAL A 25 18.65 -0.20 -24.22
C VAL A 25 18.32 1.29 -24.43
N SER A 26 17.92 1.68 -25.64
CA SER A 26 17.54 3.06 -26.00
C SER A 26 16.03 3.26 -26.18
N LYS A 27 15.20 2.30 -25.77
CA LYS A 27 13.73 2.35 -25.91
C LYS A 27 13.03 1.95 -24.62
N VAL A 28 11.79 2.41 -24.51
CA VAL A 28 10.82 1.89 -23.54
C VAL A 28 9.84 1.06 -24.34
N GLN A 29 9.91 -0.26 -24.21
CA GLN A 29 8.98 -1.19 -24.84
C GLN A 29 7.86 -1.51 -23.86
N PHE A 30 6.66 -1.68 -24.37
CA PHE A 30 5.53 -2.24 -23.63
C PHE A 30 4.71 -3.16 -24.52
N SER A 31 4.22 -4.26 -23.95
CA SER A 31 3.37 -5.23 -24.62
C SER A 31 2.19 -5.64 -23.72
N VAL A 32 1.10 -6.04 -24.35
CA VAL A 32 -0.13 -6.51 -23.71
C VAL A 32 -0.72 -7.62 -24.56
N GLU A 33 -1.31 -8.62 -23.91
CA GLU A 33 -2.09 -9.65 -24.59
C GLU A 33 -3.45 -9.05 -24.98
N SER A 34 -3.54 -8.57 -26.22
CA SER A 34 -4.76 -7.97 -26.78
C SER A 34 -4.64 -7.83 -28.31
N GLU A 35 -5.78 -7.82 -29.00
CA GLU A 35 -5.86 -7.56 -30.44
C GLU A 35 -5.61 -6.08 -30.81
N TYR A 36 -5.55 -5.20 -29.82
CA TYR A 36 -5.24 -3.78 -30.01
C TYR A 36 -4.32 -3.27 -28.90
N LEU A 37 -3.60 -2.19 -29.20
CA LEU A 37 -2.76 -1.47 -28.24
C LEU A 37 -3.13 0.01 -28.26
N GLU A 38 -3.66 0.51 -27.14
CA GLU A 38 -3.99 1.93 -26.97
C GLU A 38 -3.04 2.60 -25.97
N TYR A 39 -2.47 3.74 -26.36
CA TYR A 39 -1.64 4.56 -25.47
C TYR A 39 -1.79 6.05 -25.80
N PHE A 40 -1.58 6.88 -24.77
CA PHE A 40 -1.65 8.33 -24.85
C PHE A 40 -0.29 8.94 -24.57
N VAL A 41 0.24 9.74 -25.50
CA VAL A 41 1.37 10.63 -25.23
C VAL A 41 0.84 11.92 -24.62
N ILE A 42 1.38 12.29 -23.46
CA ILE A 42 0.93 13.42 -22.66
C ILE A 42 2.03 14.48 -22.67
N ASP A 43 1.78 15.58 -23.36
CA ASP A 43 2.75 16.66 -23.53
C ASP A 43 3.01 17.45 -22.22
N GLY A 44 4.13 18.17 -22.17
CA GLY A 44 4.59 19.05 -21.09
C GLY A 44 4.65 20.53 -21.51
N PRO A 45 5.83 21.18 -21.55
CA PRO A 45 7.18 20.63 -21.64
C PRO A 45 7.91 20.40 -20.29
N THR A 46 7.24 20.66 -19.16
CA THR A 46 7.82 20.42 -17.82
C THR A 46 7.16 19.22 -17.15
N PRO A 47 7.85 18.52 -16.22
CA PRO A 47 7.25 17.44 -15.44
C PRO A 47 5.91 17.82 -14.77
N LYS A 48 5.81 19.05 -14.23
CA LYS A 48 4.58 19.56 -13.62
C LYS A 48 3.45 19.71 -14.64
N ALA A 49 3.75 20.21 -15.85
CA ALA A 49 2.74 20.34 -16.91
C ALA A 49 2.24 18.98 -17.41
N VAL A 50 3.12 17.97 -17.51
CA VAL A 50 2.74 16.59 -17.82
C VAL A 50 1.79 16.06 -16.75
N LEU A 51 2.13 16.22 -15.47
CA LEU A 51 1.28 15.78 -14.36
C LEU A 51 -0.06 16.54 -14.31
N ASP A 52 -0.07 17.83 -14.66
CA ASP A 52 -1.30 18.62 -14.74
C ASP A 52 -2.27 18.06 -15.80
N ARG A 53 -1.78 17.78 -17.02
CA ARG A 53 -2.58 17.15 -18.07
C ARG A 53 -2.99 15.73 -17.71
N TYR A 54 -2.06 14.95 -17.15
CA TYR A 54 -2.32 13.57 -16.73
C TYR A 54 -3.44 13.53 -15.68
N THR A 55 -3.31 14.28 -14.58
CA THR A 55 -4.36 14.32 -13.53
C THR A 55 -5.64 15.00 -14.01
N ARG A 56 -5.61 15.91 -14.98
CA ARG A 56 -6.85 16.37 -15.64
C ARG A 56 -7.52 15.23 -16.41
N PHE A 57 -6.74 14.38 -17.08
CA PHE A 57 -7.24 13.26 -17.88
C PHE A 57 -7.73 12.11 -17.00
N THR A 58 -7.02 11.81 -15.91
CA THR A 58 -7.23 10.61 -15.09
C THR A 58 -7.81 10.90 -13.71
N GLY A 59 -8.16 12.15 -13.43
CA GLY A 59 -8.74 12.56 -12.17
C GLY A 59 -7.75 13.27 -11.26
N ARG A 60 -8.26 14.35 -10.64
CA ARG A 60 -7.48 15.21 -9.76
C ARG A 60 -7.49 14.61 -8.35
N PRO A 61 -6.36 14.65 -7.64
CA PRO A 61 -6.37 14.45 -6.20
C PRO A 61 -7.35 15.46 -5.57
N ALA A 62 -8.27 15.00 -4.72
CA ALA A 62 -9.05 15.93 -3.91
C ALA A 62 -8.16 16.54 -2.82
N LEU A 63 -8.68 17.56 -2.14
CA LEU A 63 -7.97 18.22 -1.05
C LEU A 63 -8.35 17.53 0.27
N PRO A 64 -7.41 16.88 0.98
CA PRO A 64 -7.71 16.32 2.29
C PRO A 64 -8.00 17.43 3.32
N PRO A 65 -8.79 17.13 4.36
CA PRO A 65 -9.02 18.05 5.47
C PRO A 65 -7.71 18.36 6.22
N ALA A 66 -7.61 19.57 6.76
CA ALA A 66 -6.39 20.05 7.40
C ALA A 66 -5.89 19.15 8.54
N TRP A 67 -6.79 18.53 9.31
CA TRP A 67 -6.43 17.64 10.42
C TRP A 67 -5.67 16.39 9.96
N SER A 68 -5.84 15.95 8.70
CA SER A 68 -5.18 14.74 8.20
C SER A 68 -3.67 14.91 8.05
N PHE A 69 -3.19 16.15 8.00
CA PHE A 69 -1.76 16.49 7.94
C PHE A 69 -1.07 16.46 9.31
N GLY A 70 -1.83 16.28 10.39
CA GLY A 70 -1.29 16.11 11.73
C GLY A 70 -0.57 14.78 11.93
N LEU A 71 -0.03 14.56 13.14
CA LEU A 71 0.59 13.29 13.51
C LEU A 71 -0.46 12.19 13.71
N TRP A 72 -0.19 11.01 13.13
CA TRP A 72 -0.96 9.78 13.29
C TRP A 72 -0.21 8.80 14.18
N LEU A 73 -0.91 8.17 15.12
CA LEU A 73 -0.39 7.08 15.95
C LEU A 73 -1.31 5.87 15.79
N THR A 74 -0.72 4.67 15.75
CA THR A 74 -1.46 3.42 15.60
C THR A 74 -1.29 2.52 16.81
N THR A 75 -2.21 1.57 16.98
CA THR A 75 -2.08 0.50 17.97
C THR A 75 -0.89 -0.44 17.70
N SER A 76 -0.22 -0.31 16.54
CA SER A 76 0.64 -1.33 15.92
C SER A 76 -0.15 -2.58 15.48
N PHE A 77 0.53 -3.52 14.81
CA PHE A 77 -0.14 -4.66 14.15
C PHE A 77 -0.45 -5.82 15.10
N THR A 78 0.56 -6.48 15.68
CA THR A 78 0.40 -7.70 16.50
C THR A 78 0.65 -7.47 18.00
N THR A 79 0.64 -6.23 18.43
CA THR A 79 0.66 -5.86 19.85
C THR A 79 -0.69 -6.22 20.49
N ASN A 80 -0.71 -6.35 21.81
CA ASN A 80 -1.97 -6.34 22.53
C ASN A 80 -2.42 -4.89 22.71
N TYR A 81 -3.67 -4.59 22.40
CA TYR A 81 -4.24 -3.27 22.61
C TYR A 81 -5.71 -3.39 23.01
N ASP A 82 -6.03 -2.79 24.15
CA ASP A 82 -7.36 -2.55 24.69
C ASP A 82 -7.53 -1.05 24.95
N GLU A 83 -8.68 -0.63 25.47
CA GLU A 83 -8.92 0.79 25.77
C GLU A 83 -7.88 1.37 26.74
N ALA A 84 -7.39 0.60 27.72
CA ALA A 84 -6.38 1.06 28.66
C ALA A 84 -5.04 1.32 27.98
N THR A 85 -4.60 0.41 27.11
CA THR A 85 -3.37 0.52 26.32
C THR A 85 -3.43 1.74 25.39
N VAL A 86 -4.57 1.92 24.70
CA VAL A 86 -4.81 3.07 23.83
C VAL A 86 -4.71 4.39 24.60
N ASN A 87 -5.38 4.48 25.75
CA ASN A 87 -5.30 5.66 26.60
C ASN A 87 -3.87 5.91 27.11
N SER A 88 -3.12 4.86 27.48
CA SER A 88 -1.75 5.01 27.95
C SER A 88 -0.81 5.67 26.91
N PHE A 89 -0.97 5.35 25.62
CA PHE A 89 -0.21 6.01 24.55
C PHE A 89 -0.64 7.45 24.35
N ILE A 90 -1.95 7.71 24.35
CA ILE A 90 -2.50 9.05 24.12
C ILE A 90 -2.13 9.99 25.27
N ASP A 91 -2.32 9.54 26.50
CA ASP A 91 -1.97 10.31 27.70
C ASP A 91 -0.46 10.50 27.78
N GLY A 92 0.32 9.45 27.45
CA GLY A 92 1.78 9.56 27.38
C GLY A 92 2.28 10.60 26.35
N MET A 93 1.61 10.73 25.20
CA MET A 93 1.89 11.79 24.23
C MET A 93 1.57 13.17 24.79
N ALA A 94 0.43 13.33 25.45
CA ALA A 94 0.01 14.57 26.08
C ALA A 94 0.97 15.01 27.21
N GLU A 95 1.35 14.10 28.10
CA GLU A 95 2.34 14.32 29.18
C GLU A 95 3.69 14.82 28.66
N ARG A 96 4.07 14.37 27.46
CA ARG A 96 5.35 14.71 26.81
C ARG A 96 5.25 15.94 25.89
N ASN A 97 4.10 16.62 25.87
CA ASN A 97 3.80 17.74 24.98
C ASN A 97 4.02 17.39 23.50
N LEU A 98 3.63 16.18 23.10
CA LEU A 98 3.71 15.71 21.71
C LEU A 98 2.31 15.83 21.07
N PRO A 99 2.09 16.77 20.13
CA PRO A 99 0.80 16.94 19.49
C PRO A 99 0.38 15.69 18.70
N LEU A 100 -0.79 15.16 19.02
CA LEU A 100 -1.40 14.01 18.36
C LEU A 100 -2.77 14.41 17.81
N HIS A 101 -3.06 14.02 16.58
CA HIS A 101 -4.27 14.47 15.88
C HIS A 101 -5.16 13.30 15.45
N VAL A 102 -4.55 12.17 15.05
CA VAL A 102 -5.29 10.99 14.60
C VAL A 102 -4.80 9.74 15.31
N PHE A 103 -5.74 8.93 15.80
CA PHE A 103 -5.45 7.61 16.37
C PHE A 103 -6.06 6.51 15.50
N HIS A 104 -5.26 5.49 15.17
CA HIS A 104 -5.65 4.40 14.28
C HIS A 104 -5.68 3.05 15.01
N PHE A 105 -6.81 2.35 14.88
CA PHE A 105 -6.99 0.97 15.34
C PHE A 105 -6.68 -0.02 14.21
N ASP A 106 -5.68 -0.87 14.41
CA ASP A 106 -5.28 -1.90 13.45
C ASP A 106 -6.13 -3.20 13.61
N CYS A 107 -5.88 -4.19 12.76
CA CYS A 107 -6.64 -5.44 12.56
C CYS A 107 -7.39 -6.06 13.77
N PHE A 108 -6.75 -6.20 14.95
CA PHE A 108 -7.34 -6.80 16.16
C PHE A 108 -8.39 -5.93 16.88
N TRP A 109 -8.88 -4.83 16.28
CA TRP A 109 -10.18 -4.29 16.70
C TRP A 109 -11.32 -5.27 16.41
N MET A 110 -11.13 -6.17 15.43
CA MET A 110 -11.96 -7.35 15.17
C MET A 110 -11.31 -8.63 15.68
N LYS A 111 -12.12 -9.66 15.95
CA LYS A 111 -11.63 -10.97 16.43
C LYS A 111 -10.69 -11.64 15.42
N ALA A 112 -9.65 -12.29 15.93
CA ALA A 112 -8.72 -13.08 15.11
C ALA A 112 -9.47 -14.11 14.23
N PHE A 113 -8.98 -14.27 13.00
CA PHE A 113 -9.54 -15.15 11.97
C PHE A 113 -10.89 -14.75 11.39
N GLN A 114 -11.45 -13.60 11.78
CA GLN A 114 -12.73 -13.09 11.30
C GLN A 114 -12.61 -11.82 10.44
N TRP A 115 -11.39 -11.31 10.22
CA TRP A 115 -11.18 -10.07 9.48
C TRP A 115 -11.60 -10.19 8.00
N CYS A 116 -12.29 -9.22 7.39
CA CYS A 116 -12.94 -8.02 7.92
C CYS A 116 -14.47 -8.20 7.94
N ASP A 117 -15.04 -8.49 9.11
CA ASP A 117 -16.48 -8.70 9.31
C ASP A 117 -17.19 -7.52 10.00
N PHE A 118 -16.42 -6.50 10.40
CA PHE A 118 -16.86 -5.26 11.03
C PHE A 118 -17.39 -5.39 12.46
N GLU A 119 -17.19 -6.54 13.11
CA GLU A 119 -17.59 -6.76 14.49
C GLU A 119 -16.44 -6.46 15.45
N TRP A 120 -16.65 -5.53 16.38
CA TRP A 120 -15.69 -5.24 17.45
C TRP A 120 -15.46 -6.46 18.33
N ASP A 121 -14.22 -6.76 18.72
CA ASP A 121 -13.96 -7.85 19.68
C ASP A 121 -14.55 -7.49 21.05
N PRO A 122 -15.62 -8.16 21.52
CA PRO A 122 -16.30 -7.77 22.75
C PRO A 122 -15.46 -8.00 24.01
N LEU A 123 -14.41 -8.83 23.94
CA LEU A 123 -13.51 -9.05 25.08
C LEU A 123 -12.52 -7.89 25.24
N THR A 124 -12.08 -7.31 24.13
CA THR A 124 -11.07 -6.25 24.10
C THR A 124 -11.71 -4.86 24.10
N PHE A 125 -12.84 -4.71 23.43
CA PHE A 125 -13.59 -3.46 23.26
C PHE A 125 -15.06 -3.67 23.63
N PRO A 126 -15.40 -3.73 24.93
CA PRO A 126 -16.77 -3.96 25.38
C PRO A 126 -17.72 -2.77 25.13
N ASP A 127 -17.19 -1.55 25.03
CA ASP A 127 -17.92 -0.30 24.77
C ASP A 127 -17.21 0.51 23.68
N PRO A 128 -17.28 0.08 22.40
CA PRO A 128 -16.52 0.71 21.31
C PRO A 128 -16.97 2.14 21.05
N GLU A 129 -18.28 2.41 21.06
CA GLU A 129 -18.81 3.76 20.81
C GLU A 129 -18.45 4.72 21.95
N GLY A 130 -18.58 4.31 23.21
CA GLY A 130 -18.18 5.14 24.33
C GLY A 130 -16.67 5.40 24.36
N MET A 131 -15.84 4.40 24.01
CA MET A 131 -14.38 4.59 23.86
C MET A 131 -14.08 5.65 22.81
N ILE A 132 -14.64 5.50 21.59
CA ILE A 132 -14.44 6.47 20.51
C ILE A 132 -14.88 7.86 20.95
N ARG A 133 -16.03 7.99 21.62
CA ARG A 133 -16.53 9.27 22.14
C ARG A 133 -15.57 9.91 23.15
N ARG A 134 -14.99 9.13 24.07
CA ARG A 134 -13.96 9.59 25.03
C ARG A 134 -12.70 10.07 24.33
N LEU A 135 -12.26 9.37 23.28
CA LEU A 135 -11.09 9.77 22.50
C LEU A 135 -11.35 11.05 21.68
N LYS A 136 -12.52 11.17 21.07
CA LYS A 136 -12.93 12.39 20.34
C LYS A 136 -13.06 13.60 21.26
N ALA A 137 -13.49 13.40 22.51
CA ALA A 137 -13.53 14.48 23.52
C ALA A 137 -12.13 15.07 23.81
N LYS A 138 -11.05 14.30 23.58
CA LYS A 138 -9.66 14.77 23.63
C LYS A 138 -9.20 15.50 22.35
N GLY A 139 -10.09 15.71 21.37
CA GLY A 139 -9.80 16.37 20.10
C GLY A 139 -9.20 15.47 19.02
N LEU A 140 -9.19 14.14 19.22
CA LEU A 140 -8.65 13.19 18.26
C LEU A 140 -9.66 12.81 17.18
N LYS A 141 -9.14 12.62 15.96
CA LYS A 141 -9.85 11.93 14.88
C LYS A 141 -9.52 10.43 14.93
N ILE A 142 -10.48 9.59 14.58
CA ILE A 142 -10.37 8.13 14.71
C ILE A 142 -10.36 7.47 13.34
N CYS A 143 -9.37 6.59 13.14
CA CYS A 143 -9.24 5.74 11.96
C CYS A 143 -9.34 4.27 12.36
N VAL A 144 -9.99 3.44 11.54
CA VAL A 144 -10.00 1.98 11.73
C VAL A 144 -9.51 1.26 10.48
N TRP A 145 -8.89 0.11 10.70
CA TRP A 145 -8.43 -0.77 9.62
C TRP A 145 -9.59 -1.51 8.97
N ILE A 146 -9.62 -1.53 7.65
CA ILE A 146 -10.53 -2.35 6.86
C ILE A 146 -9.78 -2.98 5.69
N ASN A 147 -10.31 -4.08 5.16
CA ASN A 147 -9.86 -4.65 3.90
C ASN A 147 -11.05 -5.25 3.14
N PRO A 148 -10.88 -5.65 1.86
CA PRO A 148 -11.97 -6.15 1.05
C PRO A 148 -12.09 -7.69 1.10
N TYR A 149 -11.66 -8.32 2.19
CA TYR A 149 -11.68 -9.77 2.38
C TYR A 149 -12.43 -10.17 3.65
N ILE A 150 -12.89 -11.41 3.74
CA ILE A 150 -13.49 -11.97 4.97
C ILE A 150 -13.00 -13.39 5.24
N GLY A 151 -12.59 -13.66 6.48
CA GLY A 151 -12.22 -14.99 6.96
C GLY A 151 -13.44 -15.88 7.26
N GLN A 152 -13.35 -17.18 6.96
CA GLN A 152 -14.47 -18.12 7.07
C GLN A 152 -14.98 -18.33 8.51
N LYS A 153 -14.15 -18.05 9.52
CA LYS A 153 -14.55 -18.17 10.93
C LYS A 153 -15.62 -17.15 11.32
N SER A 154 -15.75 -16.03 10.60
CA SER A 154 -16.73 -15.00 10.94
C SER A 154 -18.15 -15.56 10.85
N PRO A 155 -19.03 -15.32 11.85
CA PRO A 155 -20.45 -15.66 11.76
C PRO A 155 -21.12 -15.04 10.53
N VAL A 156 -20.63 -13.88 10.09
CA VAL A 156 -21.14 -13.12 8.94
C VAL A 156 -20.83 -13.82 7.60
N PHE A 157 -19.81 -14.68 7.56
CA PHE A 157 -19.43 -15.38 6.33
C PHE A 157 -20.59 -16.19 5.74
N LYS A 158 -21.35 -16.87 6.60
CA LYS A 158 -22.51 -17.67 6.18
C LYS A 158 -23.60 -16.80 5.54
N GLU A 159 -23.89 -15.64 6.12
CA GLU A 159 -24.86 -14.68 5.57
C GLU A 159 -24.43 -14.23 4.16
N LEU A 160 -23.15 -13.87 3.99
CA LEU A 160 -22.62 -13.39 2.71
C LEU A 160 -22.61 -14.49 1.63
N GLN A 161 -22.34 -15.73 2.03
CA GLN A 161 -22.40 -16.89 1.16
C GLN A 161 -23.84 -17.14 0.67
N GLU A 162 -24.81 -17.15 1.59
CA GLU A 162 -26.23 -17.38 1.28
C GLU A 162 -26.80 -16.27 0.37
N LYS A 163 -26.38 -15.02 0.58
CA LYS A 163 -26.77 -13.88 -0.25
C LYS A 163 -26.00 -13.75 -1.56
N GLY A 164 -24.94 -14.55 -1.76
CA GLY A 164 -24.13 -14.52 -2.98
C GLY A 164 -23.30 -13.24 -3.14
N TYR A 165 -22.83 -12.66 -2.04
CA TYR A 165 -22.03 -11.41 -2.04
C TYR A 165 -20.51 -11.65 -2.14
N LEU A 166 -20.09 -12.92 -2.11
CA LEU A 166 -18.70 -13.33 -2.19
C LEU A 166 -18.33 -13.77 -3.61
N LEU A 167 -17.08 -13.51 -4.00
CA LEU A 167 -16.54 -13.86 -5.31
C LEU A 167 -16.56 -15.37 -5.56
N LYS A 168 -16.99 -15.77 -6.76
CA LYS A 168 -17.21 -17.17 -7.14
C LYS A 168 -16.23 -17.65 -8.20
N ARG A 169 -15.99 -18.95 -8.19
CA ARG A 169 -15.38 -19.70 -9.29
C ARG A 169 -16.41 -19.89 -10.43
N PRO A 170 -15.97 -20.24 -11.65
CA PRO A 170 -16.88 -20.49 -12.77
C PRO A 170 -17.90 -21.62 -12.53
N ASP A 171 -17.60 -22.56 -11.63
CA ASP A 171 -18.53 -23.65 -11.24
C ASP A 171 -19.60 -23.21 -10.23
N GLY A 172 -19.57 -21.95 -9.78
CA GLY A 172 -20.49 -21.38 -8.80
C GLY A 172 -20.07 -21.57 -7.34
N SER A 173 -18.99 -22.33 -7.07
CA SER A 173 -18.41 -22.44 -5.74
C SER A 173 -17.69 -21.15 -5.33
N LEU A 174 -17.46 -20.94 -4.02
CA LEU A 174 -16.72 -19.77 -3.56
C LEU A 174 -15.25 -19.89 -3.92
N TRP A 175 -14.66 -18.76 -4.35
CA TRP A 175 -13.21 -18.69 -4.40
C TRP A 175 -12.67 -18.50 -2.98
N GLN A 176 -11.81 -19.42 -2.54
CA GLN A 176 -11.20 -19.39 -1.21
C GLN A 176 -9.73 -19.82 -1.23
N TRP A 177 -8.96 -19.33 -0.26
CA TRP A 177 -7.61 -19.82 0.10
C TRP A 177 -7.27 -19.49 1.56
N ASP A 178 -6.10 -19.90 2.04
CA ASP A 178 -5.67 -19.71 3.44
C ASP A 178 -4.56 -18.66 3.62
N LYS A 179 -4.30 -17.84 2.61
CA LYS A 179 -3.37 -16.71 2.77
C LYS A 179 -4.12 -15.56 3.44
N TRP A 180 -3.48 -14.93 4.43
CA TRP A 180 -4.04 -13.86 5.27
C TRP A 180 -5.09 -14.34 6.29
N GLN A 181 -6.19 -14.96 5.87
CA GLN A 181 -7.16 -15.59 6.77
C GLN A 181 -7.46 -17.04 6.37
N PRO A 182 -7.80 -17.92 7.33
CA PRO A 182 -8.31 -19.25 7.02
C PRO A 182 -9.62 -19.17 6.24
N GLY A 183 -9.72 -19.89 5.13
CA GLY A 183 -10.90 -19.89 4.26
C GLY A 183 -11.28 -18.50 3.76
N LEU A 184 -10.32 -17.62 3.52
CA LEU A 184 -10.58 -16.25 3.08
C LEU A 184 -11.39 -16.23 1.79
N ALA A 185 -12.47 -15.46 1.76
CA ALA A 185 -13.19 -15.07 0.56
C ALA A 185 -13.07 -13.56 0.30
N ILE A 186 -13.44 -13.13 -0.91
CA ILE A 186 -13.35 -11.74 -1.36
C ILE A 186 -14.78 -11.20 -1.56
N TYR A 187 -15.04 -9.97 -1.11
CA TYR A 187 -16.31 -9.29 -1.41
C TYR A 187 -16.40 -8.97 -2.90
N ASP A 188 -17.48 -9.39 -3.57
CA ASP A 188 -17.67 -9.10 -4.98
C ASP A 188 -18.25 -7.69 -5.18
N PHE A 189 -17.40 -6.70 -5.38
CA PHE A 189 -17.82 -5.31 -5.61
C PHE A 189 -18.36 -5.02 -7.02
N THR A 190 -18.50 -6.03 -7.88
CA THR A 190 -19.31 -5.91 -9.10
C THR A 190 -20.78 -6.20 -8.83
N ASN A 191 -21.10 -6.81 -7.68
CA ASN A 191 -22.47 -7.00 -7.20
C ASN A 191 -22.95 -5.76 -6.43
N PRO A 192 -23.98 -5.04 -6.90
CA PRO A 192 -24.48 -3.82 -6.24
C PRO A 192 -25.01 -4.06 -4.82
N ASP A 193 -25.57 -5.24 -4.54
CA ASP A 193 -26.08 -5.58 -3.22
C ASP A 193 -24.95 -5.86 -2.23
N ALA A 194 -23.86 -6.48 -2.70
CA ALA A 194 -22.65 -6.66 -1.90
C ALA A 194 -21.99 -5.31 -1.60
N CYS A 195 -21.93 -4.41 -2.59
CA CYS A 195 -21.46 -3.03 -2.40
C CYS A 195 -22.29 -2.30 -1.35
N LYS A 196 -23.62 -2.40 -1.43
CA LYS A 196 -24.53 -1.80 -0.46
C LYS A 196 -24.30 -2.36 0.94
N TRP A 197 -24.18 -3.69 1.08
CA TRP A 197 -23.96 -4.33 2.38
C TRP A 197 -22.66 -3.86 3.03
N TYR A 198 -21.56 -3.80 2.26
CA TYR A 198 -20.26 -3.33 2.75
C TYR A 198 -20.33 -1.84 3.12
N ALA A 199 -20.95 -1.02 2.26
CA ALA A 199 -21.15 0.40 2.53
C ALA A 199 -21.97 0.66 3.79
N ASP A 200 -23.03 -0.13 4.03
CA ASP A 200 -23.86 -0.01 5.24
C ASP A 200 -23.08 -0.35 6.51
N LYS A 201 -22.15 -1.32 6.47
CA LYS A 201 -21.24 -1.59 7.60
C LYS A 201 -20.31 -0.43 7.88
N LEU A 202 -19.74 0.18 6.85
CA LEU A 202 -18.90 1.38 6.99
C LEU A 202 -19.70 2.57 7.55
N LYS A 203 -20.93 2.79 7.07
CA LYS A 203 -21.83 3.82 7.60
C LYS A 203 -22.12 3.60 9.08
N GLY A 204 -22.27 2.35 9.52
CA GLY A 204 -22.39 2.00 10.94
C GLY A 204 -21.18 2.45 11.76
N LEU A 205 -19.96 2.21 11.26
CA LEU A 205 -18.73 2.66 11.93
C LEU A 205 -18.61 4.19 11.97
N VAL A 206 -18.96 4.88 10.87
CA VAL A 206 -18.98 6.35 10.85
C VAL A 206 -20.02 6.89 11.85
N ALA A 207 -21.20 6.27 11.93
CA ALA A 207 -22.24 6.64 12.91
C ALA A 207 -21.78 6.46 14.36
N MET A 208 -20.88 5.50 14.65
CA MET A 208 -20.24 5.36 15.98
C MET A 208 -19.19 6.45 16.25
N GLY A 209 -18.78 7.22 15.24
CA GLY A 209 -17.84 8.33 15.37
C GLY A 209 -16.48 8.11 14.71
N VAL A 210 -16.29 7.04 13.91
CA VAL A 210 -15.09 6.86 13.07
C VAL A 210 -15.04 7.95 11.99
N ASP A 211 -13.88 8.60 11.83
CA ASP A 211 -13.72 9.73 10.89
C ASP A 211 -13.17 9.30 9.52
N CYS A 212 -12.36 8.23 9.48
CA CYS A 212 -11.72 7.77 8.24
C CYS A 212 -11.33 6.28 8.29
N PHE A 213 -10.93 5.74 7.14
CA PHE A 213 -10.59 4.34 7.00
C PHE A 213 -9.20 4.15 6.39
N LYS A 214 -8.48 3.14 6.90
CA LYS A 214 -7.31 2.57 6.23
C LYS A 214 -7.79 1.44 5.33
N THR A 215 -7.79 1.68 4.02
CA THR A 215 -8.19 0.72 2.98
C THR A 215 -7.01 -0.17 2.61
N ASP A 216 -6.80 -1.22 3.40
CA ASP A 216 -5.68 -2.13 3.25
C ASP A 216 -5.97 -3.23 2.21
N PHE A 217 -4.93 -3.87 1.69
CA PHE A 217 -5.00 -4.90 0.63
C PHE A 217 -5.69 -4.43 -0.68
N GLY A 218 -6.35 -5.35 -1.38
CA GLY A 218 -7.00 -5.13 -2.68
C GLY A 218 -6.15 -5.52 -3.90
N GLU A 219 -5.00 -6.15 -3.70
CA GLU A 219 -4.01 -6.44 -4.74
C GLU A 219 -3.97 -7.92 -5.18
N ARG A 220 -4.30 -8.86 -4.29
CA ARG A 220 -4.23 -10.30 -4.58
C ARG A 220 -5.55 -10.86 -5.12
N ILE A 221 -6.05 -10.23 -6.17
CA ILE A 221 -7.35 -10.58 -6.76
C ILE A 221 -7.15 -11.71 -7.78
N PRO A 222 -7.89 -12.83 -7.68
CA PRO A 222 -7.73 -13.98 -8.57
C PRO A 222 -8.29 -13.71 -9.97
N THR A 223 -7.85 -14.52 -10.93
CA THR A 223 -8.34 -14.48 -12.32
C THR A 223 -9.10 -15.74 -12.72
N ASP A 224 -9.04 -16.81 -11.91
CA ASP A 224 -9.77 -18.07 -12.06
C ASP A 224 -11.19 -17.98 -11.45
N VAL A 225 -11.90 -16.89 -11.77
CA VAL A 225 -13.16 -16.50 -11.14
C VAL A 225 -14.16 -15.97 -12.16
N GLN A 226 -15.42 -15.89 -11.73
CA GLN A 226 -16.48 -15.23 -12.47
C GLN A 226 -17.07 -14.11 -11.61
N TRP A 227 -16.92 -12.88 -12.09
CA TRP A 227 -17.51 -11.69 -11.47
C TRP A 227 -19.01 -11.66 -11.70
N PHE A 228 -19.76 -11.08 -10.76
CA PHE A 228 -21.21 -10.93 -10.86
C PHE A 228 -21.67 -10.21 -12.14
N ASP A 229 -20.96 -9.16 -12.57
CA ASP A 229 -21.28 -8.40 -13.78
C ASP A 229 -20.73 -9.01 -15.09
N GLY A 230 -20.00 -10.14 -15.01
CA GLY A 230 -19.34 -10.78 -16.15
C GLY A 230 -18.06 -10.07 -16.62
N SER A 231 -17.49 -9.16 -15.81
CA SER A 231 -16.24 -8.46 -16.12
C SER A 231 -15.07 -9.42 -16.37
N ASP A 232 -14.15 -8.99 -17.25
CA ASP A 232 -12.91 -9.69 -17.55
C ASP A 232 -12.01 -9.79 -16.30
N PRO A 233 -11.72 -11.00 -15.79
CA PRO A 233 -10.90 -11.17 -14.59
C PRO A 233 -9.49 -10.59 -14.70
N GLN A 234 -8.89 -10.57 -15.91
CA GLN A 234 -7.55 -10.03 -16.12
C GLN A 234 -7.51 -8.50 -15.90
N LYS A 235 -8.57 -7.80 -16.29
CA LYS A 235 -8.72 -6.35 -16.06
C LYS A 235 -9.09 -6.06 -14.61
N MET A 236 -9.98 -6.88 -14.06
CA MET A 236 -10.44 -6.74 -12.67
C MET A 236 -9.33 -6.92 -11.64
N HIS A 237 -8.30 -7.71 -11.93
CA HIS A 237 -7.15 -7.88 -11.04
C HIS A 237 -6.59 -6.54 -10.52
N ASN A 238 -6.36 -5.58 -11.43
CA ASN A 238 -5.88 -4.24 -11.07
C ASN A 238 -7.02 -3.24 -10.83
N HIS A 239 -8.17 -3.43 -11.48
CA HIS A 239 -9.31 -2.49 -11.38
C HIS A 239 -10.08 -2.61 -10.06
N TYR A 240 -10.03 -3.76 -9.40
CA TYR A 240 -10.72 -3.98 -8.13
C TYR A 240 -10.29 -2.99 -7.05
N ALA A 241 -8.99 -2.67 -6.96
CA ALA A 241 -8.48 -1.67 -6.02
C ALA A 241 -9.12 -0.28 -6.24
N TYR A 242 -9.44 0.07 -7.49
CA TYR A 242 -10.15 1.31 -7.81
C TYR A 242 -11.57 1.27 -7.24
N ILE A 243 -12.33 0.21 -7.54
CA ILE A 243 -13.73 0.06 -7.12
C ILE A 243 -13.84 0.02 -5.60
N TYR A 244 -12.96 -0.72 -4.95
CA TYR A 244 -12.91 -0.81 -3.49
C TYR A 244 -12.70 0.56 -2.84
N ASN A 245 -11.70 1.32 -3.29
CA ASN A 245 -11.43 2.63 -2.72
C ASN A 245 -12.49 3.68 -3.07
N GLU A 246 -13.07 3.60 -4.26
CA GLU A 246 -14.20 4.46 -4.67
C GLU A 246 -15.43 4.23 -3.78
N LEU A 247 -15.76 2.96 -3.47
CA LEU A 247 -16.86 2.62 -2.59
C LEU A 247 -16.67 3.23 -1.19
N VAL A 248 -15.49 3.03 -0.59
CA VAL A 248 -15.19 3.56 0.75
C VAL A 248 -15.19 5.10 0.74
N TRP A 249 -14.61 5.71 -0.29
CA TRP A 249 -14.61 7.17 -0.46
C TRP A 249 -16.02 7.73 -0.53
N ASN A 250 -16.89 7.11 -1.33
CA ASN A 250 -18.28 7.55 -1.48
C ASN A 250 -19.05 7.44 -0.16
N VAL A 251 -18.78 6.42 0.66
CA VAL A 251 -19.37 6.34 2.01
C VAL A 251 -18.97 7.54 2.86
N LEU A 252 -17.69 7.90 2.89
CA LEU A 252 -17.22 9.06 3.66
C LEU A 252 -17.84 10.35 3.12
N LYS A 253 -17.84 10.53 1.79
CA LYS A 253 -18.46 11.68 1.15
C LYS A 253 -19.94 11.82 1.51
N ASP A 254 -20.70 10.73 1.52
CA ASP A 254 -22.14 10.73 1.81
C ASP A 254 -22.46 10.89 3.31
N THR A 255 -21.49 10.69 4.19
CA THR A 255 -21.70 10.69 5.66
C THR A 255 -21.06 11.89 6.36
N VAL A 256 -19.76 12.10 6.17
CA VAL A 256 -19.00 13.19 6.81
C VAL A 256 -18.84 14.42 5.90
N GLY A 257 -19.14 14.29 4.60
CA GLY A 257 -18.94 15.34 3.60
C GLY A 257 -17.69 15.12 2.76
N GLU A 258 -17.64 15.73 1.57
CA GLU A 258 -16.50 15.57 0.64
C GLU A 258 -15.22 16.21 1.18
N GLU A 259 -15.37 17.31 1.92
CA GLU A 259 -14.29 18.08 2.55
C GLU A 259 -13.63 17.35 3.73
N GLU A 260 -14.33 16.44 4.40
CA GLU A 260 -13.83 15.65 5.53
C GLU A 260 -13.41 14.22 5.12
N ALA A 261 -13.65 13.82 3.87
CA ALA A 261 -13.38 12.47 3.40
C ALA A 261 -11.86 12.18 3.28
N VAL A 262 -11.40 11.15 4.00
CA VAL A 262 -10.01 10.65 3.93
C VAL A 262 -10.00 9.13 3.84
N CYS A 263 -9.37 8.61 2.78
CA CYS A 263 -9.01 7.19 2.68
C CYS A 263 -7.48 7.07 2.71
N LEU A 264 -6.98 6.03 3.39
CA LEU A 264 -5.56 5.68 3.37
C LEU A 264 -5.36 4.33 2.66
N PRO A 265 -5.21 4.32 1.32
CA PRO A 265 -5.00 3.09 0.59
C PRO A 265 -3.59 2.55 0.80
N ALA A 266 -3.47 1.22 0.87
CA ALA A 266 -2.17 0.54 0.83
C ALA A 266 -1.46 0.66 -0.54
N ARG A 267 -2.20 0.94 -1.62
CA ARG A 267 -1.64 1.19 -2.97
C ARG A 267 -2.46 2.23 -3.74
N PRO A 268 -1.83 3.11 -4.54
CA PRO A 268 -2.58 3.91 -5.50
C PRO A 268 -3.27 2.97 -6.50
N PRO A 269 -4.60 3.06 -6.67
CA PRO A 269 -5.35 2.21 -7.57
C PRO A 269 -5.03 2.48 -9.04
N SER A 270 -5.42 1.53 -9.89
CA SER A 270 -5.32 1.66 -11.34
C SER A 270 -6.09 2.88 -11.85
N VAL A 271 -5.46 3.56 -12.79
CA VAL A 271 -5.77 4.94 -13.17
C VAL A 271 -6.89 4.91 -14.22
N ARG A 272 -8.04 5.53 -13.93
CA ARG A 272 -9.15 5.70 -14.89
C ARG A 272 -9.35 7.18 -15.20
N ARG A 273 -10.00 7.50 -16.32
CA ARG A 273 -10.64 8.81 -16.52
C ARG A 273 -11.57 9.12 -15.32
N ASN A 274 -11.46 10.31 -14.74
CA ASN A 274 -12.32 10.83 -13.66
C ASN A 274 -12.19 10.24 -12.23
N SER A 275 -11.08 9.57 -11.87
CA SER A 275 -10.85 9.13 -10.47
C SER A 275 -10.74 10.32 -9.50
N ARG A 276 -11.67 10.46 -8.55
CA ARG A 276 -11.77 11.64 -7.66
C ARG A 276 -11.46 11.41 -6.17
N TYR A 277 -10.99 10.23 -5.79
CA TYR A 277 -10.67 9.99 -4.37
C TYR A 277 -9.22 10.35 -4.05
N THR A 278 -9.03 10.96 -2.89
CA THR A 278 -7.69 11.21 -2.35
C THR A 278 -7.34 10.08 -1.40
N GLY A 279 -6.43 9.23 -1.86
CA GLY A 279 -5.71 8.33 -1.00
C GLY A 279 -4.36 8.91 -0.65
N VAL A 280 -4.06 9.15 0.63
CA VAL A 280 -2.64 9.23 1.03
C VAL A 280 -2.14 7.80 1.03
N ALA A 281 -1.55 7.38 -0.09
CA ALA A 281 -1.04 6.02 -0.23
C ALA A 281 0.15 5.83 0.74
N ILE A 282 0.00 4.89 1.68
CA ILE A 282 1.06 4.55 2.63
C ILE A 282 1.80 3.34 2.06
N VAL A 283 3.11 3.47 1.84
CA VAL A 283 3.98 2.34 1.52
C VAL A 283 4.17 1.51 2.80
N THR A 284 3.54 0.35 2.89
CA THR A 284 3.60 -0.53 4.07
C THR A 284 4.63 -1.65 3.90
N LEU A 285 5.20 -2.11 5.03
CA LEU A 285 6.26 -3.14 5.16
C LEU A 285 7.67 -2.69 4.72
N THR A 286 8.16 -1.60 5.30
CA THR A 286 9.61 -1.35 5.32
C THR A 286 10.25 -2.19 6.42
N THR A 287 11.11 -3.15 6.06
CA THR A 287 11.92 -3.86 7.05
C THR A 287 12.91 -2.88 7.67
N ASN A 288 12.80 -2.68 8.99
CA ASN A 288 13.73 -1.85 9.77
C ASN A 288 15.07 -2.56 9.90
N GLN A 289 15.85 -2.59 8.82
CA GLN A 289 17.25 -2.97 8.86
C GLN A 289 18.07 -2.05 7.95
N TRP A 290 19.18 -1.58 8.50
CA TRP A 290 20.26 -0.80 7.88
C TRP A 290 20.94 -1.48 6.66
N ARG A 291 20.30 -2.42 5.95
CA ARG A 291 20.80 -3.02 4.69
C ARG A 291 20.88 -2.04 3.52
N LYS A 292 20.40 -0.80 3.69
CA LYS A 292 20.71 0.33 2.80
C LYS A 292 22.00 1.09 3.17
N ALA A 293 22.62 0.84 4.33
CA ALA A 293 23.94 1.41 4.66
C ALA A 293 25.10 0.66 3.99
N CYS A 294 24.92 -0.59 3.51
CA CYS A 294 25.98 -1.30 2.81
C CYS A 294 26.22 -0.84 1.36
N ALA A 295 25.35 -0.02 0.78
CA ALA A 295 25.71 0.74 -0.43
C ALA A 295 26.79 1.80 -0.14
N VAL A 296 27.05 2.13 1.14
CA VAL A 296 28.06 3.09 1.60
C VAL A 296 29.42 2.43 1.92
N VAL A 297 29.60 1.11 1.69
CA VAL A 297 30.94 0.47 1.72
C VAL A 297 31.36 -0.07 0.35
N CYS A 298 30.60 0.18 -0.73
CA CYS A 298 30.98 -0.24 -2.09
C CYS A 298 31.70 0.84 -2.93
N LEU A 299 32.13 1.97 -2.35
CA LEU A 299 32.82 3.04 -3.09
C LEU A 299 34.07 3.59 -2.37
N LEU A 300 34.83 2.71 -1.71
CA LEU A 300 36.24 2.97 -1.34
C LEU A 300 37.15 1.75 -1.55
N ALA A 301 36.87 0.93 -2.56
CA ALA A 301 37.80 -0.12 -2.99
C ALA A 301 37.68 -0.46 -4.48
N PHE A 302 37.55 0.54 -5.35
CA PHE A 302 37.86 0.39 -6.78
C PHE A 302 38.58 1.63 -7.30
N GLN A 303 39.77 1.90 -6.73
CA GLN A 303 40.84 2.64 -7.39
C GLN A 303 42.15 2.52 -6.59
N VAL A 304 42.77 1.32 -6.63
CA VAL A 304 44.23 1.20 -6.78
C VAL A 304 44.48 -0.01 -7.69
N LEU A 305 44.47 0.23 -9.00
CA LEU A 305 45.36 -0.53 -9.87
C LEU A 305 46.75 0.11 -9.74
N ALA A 306 47.77 -0.75 -9.72
CA ALA A 306 49.20 -0.43 -9.80
C ALA A 306 49.86 0.21 -8.57
N SER A 307 50.26 -0.63 -7.62
CA SER A 307 51.67 -0.72 -7.18
C SER A 307 51.79 -1.86 -6.16
N GLY A 308 52.68 -2.82 -6.43
CA GLY A 308 52.93 -3.93 -5.53
C GLY A 308 53.42 -3.43 -4.16
N ALA A 309 52.78 -3.91 -3.10
CA ALA A 309 53.34 -3.94 -1.75
C ALA A 309 52.58 -4.97 -0.92
N THR A 310 53.35 -5.81 -0.26
CA THR A 310 53.01 -6.90 0.66
C THR A 310 52.10 -6.46 1.79
N ILE A 311 51.09 -7.29 2.11
CA ILE A 311 50.30 -7.20 3.34
C ILE A 311 51.12 -7.77 4.49
N SER A 312 51.42 -6.95 5.50
CA SER A 312 51.79 -7.42 6.82
C SER A 312 51.13 -6.57 7.91
N ALA A 313 50.53 -7.27 8.87
CA ALA A 313 50.28 -6.90 10.26
C ALA A 313 49.24 -5.81 10.63
N ALA A 314 48.18 -6.31 11.27
CA ALA A 314 47.74 -6.00 12.65
C ALA A 314 47.35 -4.56 13.08
N LEU A 315 46.07 -4.46 13.47
CA LEU A 315 45.56 -3.88 14.73
C LEU A 315 46.20 -2.59 15.31
N LYS A 316 45.41 -1.51 15.41
CA LYS A 316 44.91 -0.93 16.68
C LYS A 316 44.25 0.43 16.44
N ILE A 317 42.99 0.53 16.86
CA ILE A 317 42.30 1.81 17.11
C ILE A 317 42.81 2.35 18.45
N PRO A 318 43.08 3.67 18.54
CA PRO A 318 42.62 4.38 19.73
C PRO A 318 41.92 5.70 19.39
N LEU A 319 40.80 5.92 20.08
CA LEU A 319 40.12 7.20 20.22
C LEU A 319 41.01 8.21 20.97
N ARG A 320 41.11 9.47 20.49
CA ARG A 320 41.01 10.69 21.33
C ARG A 320 40.96 12.02 20.54
N ARG A 321 39.88 12.78 20.85
CA ARG A 321 39.68 14.25 21.04
C ARG A 321 40.55 15.31 20.33
N THR A 322 39.80 16.23 19.67
CA THR A 322 39.89 17.72 19.60
C THR A 322 41.10 18.40 18.93
N PHE A 323 40.87 19.25 17.91
CA PHE A 323 41.07 20.72 17.92
C PHE A 323 40.71 21.42 16.57
N THR A 324 40.01 22.55 16.71
CA THR A 324 39.86 23.83 15.95
C THR A 324 40.24 24.06 14.46
N ASN A 325 39.34 24.83 13.81
CA ASN A 325 39.48 25.92 12.82
C ASN A 325 40.49 25.82 11.66
N ALA A 326 39.96 25.68 10.44
CA ALA A 326 40.41 26.43 9.26
C ALA A 326 39.30 26.44 8.20
N GLY A 327 39.01 27.62 7.65
CA GLY A 327 37.93 27.83 6.69
C GLY A 327 38.19 27.16 5.34
N ALA A 328 37.14 26.56 4.79
CA ALA A 328 37.01 26.32 3.37
C ALA A 328 35.52 26.44 3.00
N ARG A 329 35.20 27.41 2.14
CA ARG A 329 33.88 27.53 1.51
C ARG A 329 33.70 26.33 0.57
N LEU A 330 32.82 25.39 0.92
CA LEU A 330 32.30 24.40 -0.02
C LEU A 330 30.99 24.92 -0.59
N VAL A 331 31.00 25.23 -1.89
CA VAL A 331 29.78 25.43 -2.68
C VAL A 331 29.29 24.04 -3.10
N CYS A 332 28.26 23.54 -2.44
CA CYS A 332 27.53 22.33 -2.87
C CYS A 332 26.38 22.74 -3.80
N SER A 333 26.50 22.42 -5.09
CA SER A 333 25.32 22.34 -5.98
C SER A 333 24.61 21.01 -5.73
N PRO A 334 23.28 20.98 -5.51
CA PRO A 334 22.57 19.73 -5.27
C PRO A 334 22.36 18.96 -6.59
N ALA A 335 22.99 17.80 -6.69
CA ALA A 335 22.64 16.79 -7.68
C ALA A 335 21.25 16.21 -7.34
N ILE A 336 20.30 16.38 -8.26
CA ILE A 336 18.95 15.82 -8.17
C ILE A 336 19.05 14.32 -8.48
N ALA A 337 18.95 13.48 -7.44
CA ALA A 337 18.77 12.05 -7.60
C ALA A 337 17.28 11.74 -7.82
N VAL A 338 16.91 11.40 -9.06
CA VAL A 338 15.57 10.88 -9.40
C VAL A 338 15.58 9.38 -9.15
N TYR A 339 14.92 8.93 -8.08
CA TYR A 339 14.64 7.51 -7.87
C TYR A 339 13.38 7.11 -8.67
N THR A 340 13.57 6.28 -9.69
CA THR A 340 12.48 5.58 -10.38
C THR A 340 12.12 4.34 -9.59
N VAL A 341 10.87 4.26 -9.11
CA VAL A 341 10.32 3.06 -8.47
C VAL A 341 10.01 2.04 -9.58
N ALA A 342 10.83 0.99 -9.68
CA ALA A 342 10.49 -0.19 -10.45
C ALA A 342 9.53 -1.06 -9.62
N ASN A 343 8.33 -1.29 -10.14
CA ASN A 343 7.38 -2.26 -9.60
C ASN A 343 8.01 -3.66 -9.71
N LEU A 344 8.27 -4.31 -8.57
CA LEU A 344 8.57 -5.75 -8.53
C LEU A 344 7.28 -6.52 -8.86
N ILE A 345 7.14 -6.91 -10.13
CA ILE A 345 6.20 -7.93 -10.57
C ILE A 345 6.85 -9.28 -10.25
N VAL A 346 6.21 -10.05 -9.38
CA VAL A 346 6.64 -11.43 -9.08
C VAL A 346 6.16 -12.33 -10.22
N CYS A 347 7.02 -12.55 -11.21
CA CYS A 347 6.83 -13.61 -12.19
C CYS A 347 7.19 -14.96 -11.56
N ARG A 348 6.23 -15.89 -11.47
CA ARG A 348 6.47 -17.30 -11.15
C ARG A 348 7.00 -18.01 -12.42
N GLY A 349 8.21 -18.54 -12.34
CA GLY A 349 8.74 -19.56 -13.26
C GLY A 349 8.77 -20.94 -12.57
N PRO A 350 8.79 -22.05 -13.34
CA PRO A 350 8.39 -23.38 -12.86
C PRO A 350 9.43 -24.09 -12.00
N THR A 351 8.93 -24.95 -11.12
CA THR A 351 9.64 -25.94 -10.31
C THR A 351 10.33 -27.03 -11.15
N MET A 352 11.60 -27.32 -10.85
CA MET A 352 12.36 -28.60 -10.95
C MET A 352 13.86 -28.23 -10.96
N MET A 353 14.85 -28.91 -10.38
CA MET A 353 15.06 -30.26 -9.81
C MET A 353 16.30 -30.19 -8.88
N SER A 354 16.48 -31.24 -8.08
CA SER A 354 17.56 -31.53 -7.11
C SER A 354 19.01 -31.22 -7.57
N PRO A 355 19.97 -30.95 -6.64
CA PRO A 355 21.33 -30.56 -6.96
C PRO A 355 22.18 -31.75 -7.41
N VAL A 356 22.65 -31.73 -8.66
CA VAL A 356 23.70 -32.63 -9.13
C VAL A 356 25.06 -31.96 -8.97
N MET A 357 25.86 -32.56 -8.10
CA MET A 357 27.26 -32.29 -7.83
C MET A 357 28.09 -32.59 -9.10
N TRP A 358 28.80 -31.59 -9.63
CA TRP A 358 29.88 -31.82 -10.61
C TRP A 358 31.20 -31.34 -10.01
N CYS A 359 32.00 -32.32 -9.60
CA CYS A 359 33.44 -32.19 -9.38
C CYS A 359 34.12 -32.10 -10.75
N ALA A 360 34.88 -31.03 -11.00
CA ALA A 360 35.84 -30.98 -12.09
C ALA A 360 37.25 -30.96 -11.49
N SER A 361 37.93 -32.11 -11.56
CA SER A 361 39.36 -32.23 -11.29
C SER A 361 40.17 -31.73 -12.48
N SER A 362 41.06 -30.77 -12.22
CA SER A 362 42.12 -30.39 -13.15
C SER A 362 43.21 -31.46 -13.21
N ARG A 363 43.68 -31.81 -14.42
CA ARG A 363 45.09 -31.72 -14.87
C ARG A 363 45.26 -32.52 -16.18
N ASN A 364 46.05 -31.93 -17.08
CA ASN A 364 46.72 -32.46 -18.30
C ASN A 364 46.27 -33.80 -18.87
#